data_AF-I3YVW6-F1
#
_entry.id   AF-I3YVW6-F1
#
_cell.length_a   1.000
_cell.length_b   1.000
_cell.length_c   1.000
_cell.angle_alpha   90.00
_cell.angle_beta   90.00
_cell.angle_gamma   90.00
#
_symmetry.space_group_name_H-M   'P 1'
#
loop_
_entity.id
_entity.type
_entity.pdbx_description
1 polymer ?
#
loop_
_entity_poly.entity_id
_entity_poly.type
_entity_poly.pdbx_seq_one_letter_code
_entity_poly.pdbx_strand_id
1 'polypeptide(L)'
;MTYTGPYTYDLTLESLKDDRLIATRIFEGAECRTFKKPVTNDKTPKIYVLQADGKTLYIGYTSQSISTRLRDGLKKAGTFKDYKGYKWKDSKSVKLSVFVFNHKLIGKRCDEDIPFIDLAEAVEAELVYLVRQKTGRWPEFQNEIHFNNEERERAKEITEDFYNKIMK
;
A
#
# COMPACT_ATOMS: atom_id res chain seq x y z
N MET A 1 -4.75 9.35 -15.67
CA MET A 1 -5.34 9.19 -14.33
C MET A 1 -4.68 10.19 -13.37
N THR A 2 -5.47 10.97 -12.61
CA THR A 2 -4.94 11.81 -11.51
C THR A 2 -4.99 11.03 -10.20
N TYR A 3 -4.33 11.52 -9.15
CA TYR A 3 -4.31 10.89 -7.83
C TYR A 3 -4.34 11.93 -6.70
N THR A 4 -4.60 11.46 -5.48
CA THR A 4 -4.58 12.24 -4.23
C THR A 4 -3.78 11.52 -3.14
N GLY A 5 -3.31 12.28 -2.14
CA GLY A 5 -2.53 11.77 -1.01
C GLY A 5 -1.10 12.36 -0.89
N PRO A 6 -0.28 11.83 0.03
CA PRO A 6 -0.56 10.65 0.84
C PRO A 6 -1.60 10.92 1.94
N TYR A 7 -2.50 9.96 2.13
CA TYR A 7 -3.31 9.84 3.34
C TYR A 7 -2.53 9.00 4.34
N THR A 8 -2.02 9.64 5.39
CA THR A 8 -1.06 9.02 6.32
C THR A 8 -1.74 8.61 7.62
N TYR A 9 -1.50 7.38 8.03
CA TYR A 9 -1.96 6.82 9.29
C TYR A 9 -0.78 6.27 10.09
N ASP A 10 -0.70 6.59 11.38
CA ASP A 10 0.15 5.86 12.30
C ASP A 10 -0.69 4.73 12.92
N LEU A 11 -0.24 3.50 12.72
CA LEU A 11 -0.95 2.29 13.15
C LEU A 11 -0.18 1.63 14.28
N THR A 12 -0.90 1.17 15.30
CA THR A 12 -0.36 0.26 16.33
C THR A 12 -0.97 -1.11 16.16
N LEU A 13 -0.13 -2.14 16.14
CA LEU A 13 -0.53 -3.54 15.98
C LEU A 13 -0.42 -4.28 17.31
N GLU A 14 -1.47 -5.01 17.67
CA GLU A 14 -1.50 -5.86 18.85
C GLU A 14 -1.69 -7.33 18.48
N SER A 15 -1.06 -8.22 19.25
CA SER A 15 -1.24 -9.66 19.10
C SER A 15 -2.53 -10.11 19.77
N LEU A 16 -3.31 -10.92 19.07
CA LEU A 16 -4.46 -11.61 19.64
C LEU A 16 -4.41 -13.08 19.25
N LYS A 17 -3.92 -13.94 20.17
CA LYS A 17 -3.96 -15.41 20.09
C LYS A 17 -3.56 -16.02 18.72
N ASP A 18 -2.58 -15.40 18.03
CA ASP A 18 -1.98 -15.74 16.71
C ASP A 18 -2.34 -14.79 15.55
N ASP A 19 -3.35 -13.94 15.70
CA ASP A 19 -3.67 -12.86 14.77
C ASP A 19 -3.02 -11.54 15.21
N ARG A 20 -2.91 -10.60 14.26
CA ARG A 20 -2.59 -9.21 14.57
C ARG A 20 -3.80 -8.34 14.25
N LEU A 21 -4.14 -7.44 15.15
CA LEU A 21 -5.20 -6.46 14.95
C LEU A 21 -4.59 -5.07 14.94
N ILE A 22 -5.16 -4.19 14.12
CA ILE A 22 -4.87 -2.76 14.21
C ILE A 22 -5.62 -2.23 15.42
N ALA A 23 -4.90 -2.05 16.53
CA ALA A 23 -5.43 -1.60 17.81
C ALA A 23 -5.81 -0.13 17.75
N THR A 24 -4.88 0.73 17.31
CA THR A 24 -5.11 2.16 17.15
C THR A 24 -4.73 2.64 15.75
N ARG A 25 -5.37 3.74 15.33
CA ARG A 25 -5.12 4.43 14.06
C ARG A 25 -5.13 5.92 14.35
N ILE A 26 -4.03 6.61 14.09
CA ILE A 26 -3.95 8.06 14.20
C ILE A 26 -3.97 8.63 12.78
N PHE A 27 -4.90 9.53 12.51
CA PHE A 27 -5.03 10.24 11.24
C PHE A 27 -5.07 11.73 11.53
N GLU A 28 -4.20 12.51 10.88
CA GLU A 28 -4.10 13.96 11.10
C GLU A 28 -3.94 14.34 12.59
N GLY A 29 -3.17 13.54 13.34
CA GLY A 29 -2.89 13.78 14.76
C GLY A 29 -4.00 13.35 15.73
N ALA A 30 -5.11 12.81 15.25
CA ALA A 30 -6.22 12.35 16.09
C ALA A 30 -6.48 10.84 15.92
N GLU A 31 -6.81 10.17 17.03
CA GLU A 31 -7.22 8.76 16.97
C GLU A 31 -8.54 8.63 16.21
N CYS A 32 -8.62 7.62 15.33
CA CYS A 32 -9.81 7.32 14.56
C CYS A 32 -10.18 5.84 14.67
N ARG A 33 -11.49 5.57 14.84
CA ARG A 33 -12.00 4.19 14.91
C ARG A 33 -11.87 3.44 13.58
N THR A 34 -11.93 4.16 12.47
CA THR A 34 -11.95 3.60 11.11
C THR A 34 -11.13 4.45 10.15
N PHE A 35 -10.59 3.80 9.11
CA PHE A 35 -10.01 4.50 7.96
C PHE A 35 -11.04 5.41 7.30
N LYS A 36 -10.59 6.56 6.79
CA LYS A 36 -11.45 7.58 6.19
C LYS A 36 -11.47 7.45 4.67
N LYS A 37 -12.52 7.98 4.04
CA LYS A 37 -12.48 8.16 2.58
C LYS A 37 -11.35 9.14 2.22
N PRO A 38 -10.67 8.96 1.07
CA PRO A 38 -11.00 8.03 0.01
C PRO A 38 -10.30 6.66 0.10
N VAL A 39 -9.46 6.41 1.11
CA VAL A 39 -8.70 5.14 1.20
C VAL A 39 -9.59 3.90 1.44
N THR A 40 -10.85 4.11 1.84
CA THR A 40 -11.85 3.06 2.00
C THR A 40 -12.69 2.78 0.76
N ASN A 41 -12.55 3.56 -0.32
CA ASN A 41 -13.29 3.32 -1.56
C ASN A 41 -12.90 1.95 -2.15
N ASP A 42 -13.87 1.14 -2.51
CA ASP A 42 -13.66 -0.10 -3.24
C ASP A 42 -13.45 0.18 -4.74
N LYS A 43 -12.94 -0.83 -5.46
CA LYS A 43 -12.69 -0.75 -6.92
C LYS A 43 -11.95 0.52 -7.34
N THR A 44 -11.02 1.00 -6.51
CA THR A 44 -10.30 2.25 -6.76
C THR A 44 -8.82 1.93 -6.62
N PRO A 45 -7.98 2.09 -7.66
CA PRO A 45 -6.55 1.78 -7.56
C PRO A 45 -5.88 2.61 -6.47
N LYS A 46 -5.05 1.96 -5.66
CA LYS A 46 -4.28 2.58 -4.58
C LYS A 46 -2.89 2.00 -4.53
N ILE A 47 -1.94 2.87 -4.20
CA ILE A 47 -0.60 2.46 -3.79
C ILE A 47 -0.47 2.79 -2.32
N TYR A 48 -0.07 1.81 -1.53
CA TYR A 48 0.18 1.98 -0.11
C TYR A 48 1.63 1.64 0.22
N VAL A 49 2.22 2.47 1.07
CA VAL A 49 3.59 2.31 1.55
C VAL A 49 3.54 2.14 3.06
N LEU A 50 4.23 1.12 3.55
CA LEU A 50 4.39 0.84 4.97
C LEU A 50 5.82 1.13 5.39
N GLN A 51 5.98 1.89 6.46
CA GLN A 51 7.27 2.26 7.03
C GLN A 51 7.29 1.99 8.54
N ALA A 52 8.43 1.56 9.06
CA ALA A 52 8.70 1.50 10.49
C ALA A 52 10.19 1.71 10.73
N ASP A 53 10.54 2.32 11.86
CA ASP A 53 11.94 2.53 12.29
C ASP A 53 12.83 3.15 11.20
N GLY A 54 12.29 4.12 10.45
CA GLY A 54 12.98 4.80 9.35
C GLY A 54 13.22 3.96 8.10
N LYS A 55 12.64 2.76 8.01
CA LYS A 55 12.76 1.84 6.87
C LYS A 55 11.43 1.69 6.14
N THR A 56 11.51 1.50 4.83
CA THR A 56 10.38 1.03 4.03
C THR A 56 10.21 -0.47 4.21
N LEU A 57 9.07 -0.89 4.75
CA LEU A 57 8.74 -2.29 5.00
C LEU A 57 8.17 -2.96 3.75
N TYR A 58 7.22 -2.30 3.09
CA TYR A 58 6.47 -2.86 1.97
C TYR A 58 5.83 -1.75 1.14
N ILE A 59 5.80 -1.93 -0.17
CA ILE A 59 5.03 -1.11 -1.10
C ILE A 59 4.07 -2.06 -1.82
N GLY A 60 2.79 -1.68 -1.87
CA GLY A 60 1.74 -2.52 -2.38
C GLY A 60 0.72 -1.79 -3.24
N TYR A 61 0.25 -2.47 -4.28
CA TYR A 61 -0.97 -2.13 -5.00
C TYR A 61 -2.22 -2.78 -4.37
N THR A 62 -3.36 -2.08 -4.42
CA THR A 62 -4.68 -2.67 -4.19
C THR A 62 -5.80 -1.85 -4.83
N SER A 63 -6.85 -2.52 -5.34
CA SER A 63 -8.12 -1.87 -5.68
C SER A 63 -9.19 -1.98 -4.58
N GLN A 64 -8.93 -2.79 -3.55
CA GLN A 64 -9.82 -2.96 -2.40
C GLN A 64 -9.77 -1.74 -1.47
N SER A 65 -10.70 -1.69 -0.52
CA SER A 65 -10.55 -0.77 0.61
C SER A 65 -9.28 -1.12 1.41
N ILE A 66 -8.56 -0.11 1.93
CA ILE A 66 -7.39 -0.35 2.79
C ILE A 66 -7.77 -1.19 4.02
N SER A 67 -8.96 -0.99 4.57
CA SER A 67 -9.50 -1.80 5.67
C SER A 67 -9.52 -3.30 5.31
N THR A 68 -10.02 -3.65 4.12
CA THR A 68 -10.08 -5.03 3.64
C THR A 68 -8.68 -5.57 3.37
N ARG A 69 -7.86 -4.82 2.62
CA ARG A 69 -6.50 -5.25 2.23
C ARG A 69 -5.60 -5.51 3.44
N LEU A 70 -5.68 -4.66 4.47
CA LEU A 70 -4.90 -4.86 5.69
C LEU A 70 -5.46 -6.01 6.53
N ARG A 71 -6.79 -6.10 6.68
CA ARG A 71 -7.42 -7.21 7.40
C ARG A 71 -7.02 -8.56 6.80
N ASP A 72 -7.07 -8.68 5.47
CA ASP A 72 -6.76 -9.94 4.81
C ASP A 72 -5.31 -10.37 5.01
N GLY A 73 -4.37 -9.43 5.00
CA GLY A 73 -2.97 -9.79 5.24
C GLY A 73 -2.54 -9.90 6.69
N LEU A 74 -3.31 -9.37 7.64
CA LEU A 74 -3.05 -9.56 9.07
C LEU A 74 -3.64 -10.86 9.64
N LYS A 75 -4.49 -11.57 8.89
CA LYS A 75 -4.99 -12.91 9.25
C LYS A 75 -3.86 -13.92 9.43
N LYS A 76 -4.11 -14.93 10.26
CA LYS A 76 -3.23 -16.07 10.52
C LYS A 76 -2.75 -16.74 9.22
N ALA A 77 -1.47 -17.14 9.23
CA ALA A 77 -0.91 -17.99 8.19
C ALA A 77 -1.71 -19.31 8.12
N GLY A 78 -2.14 -19.71 6.93
CA GLY A 78 -2.93 -20.92 6.71
C GLY A 78 -4.45 -20.75 6.78
N THR A 79 -4.99 -19.53 7.03
CA THR A 79 -6.43 -19.25 6.86
C THR A 79 -6.87 -19.40 5.40
N PHE A 80 -5.98 -19.08 4.46
CA PHE A 80 -6.09 -19.44 3.05
C PHE A 80 -4.96 -20.41 2.72
N LYS A 81 -5.25 -21.44 1.93
CA LYS A 81 -4.26 -22.45 1.53
C LYS A 81 -3.06 -21.72 0.92
N ASP A 82 -1.86 -21.98 1.47
CA ASP A 82 -0.57 -21.39 1.08
C ASP A 82 -0.33 -19.89 1.37
N TYR A 83 -1.29 -19.16 1.96
CA TYR A 83 -1.08 -17.76 2.36
C TYR A 83 -0.49 -17.65 3.78
N LYS A 84 0.71 -17.05 3.89
CA LYS A 84 1.44 -16.89 5.16
C LYS A 84 1.17 -15.57 5.91
N GLY A 85 0.29 -14.71 5.40
CA GLY A 85 0.08 -13.36 5.95
C GLY A 85 1.23 -12.40 5.65
N TYR A 86 1.08 -11.15 6.08
CA TYR A 86 2.15 -10.15 5.97
C TYR A 86 3.31 -10.47 6.90
N LYS A 87 4.53 -10.42 6.36
CA LYS A 87 5.76 -10.62 7.14
C LYS A 87 6.03 -9.46 8.11
N TRP A 88 5.57 -8.25 7.80
CA TRP A 88 5.75 -7.07 8.65
C TRP A 88 4.78 -7.01 9.85
N LYS A 89 3.83 -7.95 9.98
CA LYS A 89 2.78 -7.92 11.01
C LYS A 89 3.31 -7.96 12.45
N ASP A 90 4.57 -8.35 12.64
CA ASP A 90 5.23 -8.36 13.95
C ASP A 90 5.80 -7.01 14.38
N SER A 91 5.77 -6.01 13.49
CA SER A 91 6.09 -4.62 13.83
C SER A 91 5.05 -4.07 14.81
N LYS A 92 5.49 -3.45 15.91
CA LYS A 92 4.56 -2.88 16.91
C LYS A 92 3.82 -1.66 16.39
N SER A 93 4.51 -0.81 15.63
CA SER A 93 3.95 0.38 15.02
C SER A 93 4.42 0.49 13.58
N VAL A 94 3.51 0.90 12.69
CA VAL A 94 3.80 1.13 11.28
C VAL A 94 3.12 2.41 10.83
N LYS A 95 3.85 3.24 10.09
CA LYS A 95 3.28 4.35 9.33
C LYS A 95 2.79 3.81 8.00
N LEU A 96 1.54 4.10 7.68
CA LEU A 96 0.88 3.77 6.42
C LEU A 96 0.64 5.05 5.63
N SER A 97 1.24 5.17 4.46
CA SER A 97 0.99 6.25 3.50
C SER A 97 0.22 5.69 2.31
N VAL A 98 -0.94 6.26 1.99
CA VAL A 98 -1.79 5.76 0.89
C VAL A 98 -2.01 6.84 -0.16
N PHE A 99 -1.72 6.50 -1.41
CA PHE A 99 -2.08 7.29 -2.57
C PHE A 99 -3.28 6.65 -3.27
N VAL A 100 -4.26 7.47 -3.63
CA VAL A 100 -5.51 7.00 -4.25
C VAL A 100 -5.60 7.59 -5.64
N PHE A 101 -5.68 6.71 -6.64
CA PHE A 101 -5.93 7.15 -8.01
C PHE A 101 -7.42 7.45 -8.20
N ASN A 102 -7.71 8.57 -8.86
CA ASN A 102 -9.07 9.08 -9.05
C ASN A 102 -9.76 8.39 -10.24
N HIS A 103 -9.88 7.07 -10.18
CA HIS A 103 -10.59 6.27 -11.16
C HIS A 103 -11.28 5.10 -10.46
N LYS A 104 -12.57 4.90 -10.75
CA LYS A 104 -13.33 3.77 -10.22
C LYS A 104 -13.41 2.68 -11.29
N LEU A 105 -12.74 1.57 -11.01
CA LEU A 105 -12.77 0.36 -11.82
C LEU A 105 -14.19 -0.22 -11.89
N ILE A 106 -14.49 -0.83 -13.02
CA ILE A 106 -15.73 -1.59 -13.22
C ILE A 106 -15.69 -2.85 -12.35
N GLY A 107 -14.52 -3.46 -12.23
CA GLY A 107 -14.23 -4.68 -11.49
C GLY A 107 -14.15 -5.90 -12.40
N LYS A 108 -13.47 -6.95 -11.92
CA LYS A 108 -13.10 -8.18 -12.65
C LYS A 108 -11.93 -8.06 -13.65
N ARG A 109 -11.12 -6.98 -13.58
CA ARG A 109 -9.94 -6.76 -14.45
C ARG A 109 -10.30 -6.94 -15.93
N CYS A 110 -11.35 -6.24 -16.35
CA CYS A 110 -11.80 -6.16 -17.75
C CYS A 110 -10.89 -5.24 -18.56
N ASP A 111 -11.00 -5.27 -19.89
CA ASP A 111 -10.16 -4.51 -20.82
C ASP A 111 -10.17 -3.00 -20.53
N GLU A 112 -11.29 -2.46 -20.05
CA GLU A 112 -11.42 -1.06 -19.65
C GLU A 112 -10.66 -0.72 -18.36
N ASP A 113 -10.50 -1.69 -17.46
CA ASP A 113 -9.77 -1.52 -16.18
C ASP A 113 -8.25 -1.64 -16.39
N ILE A 114 -7.81 -2.43 -17.39
CA ILE A 114 -6.39 -2.80 -17.60
C ILE A 114 -5.47 -1.57 -17.60
N PRO A 115 -5.69 -0.50 -18.40
CA PRO A 115 -4.75 0.63 -18.46
C PRO A 115 -4.55 1.32 -17.11
N PHE A 116 -5.58 1.35 -16.26
CA PHE A 116 -5.52 2.00 -14.94
C PHE A 116 -4.82 1.13 -13.89
N ILE A 117 -5.00 -0.19 -13.99
CA ILE A 117 -4.32 -1.18 -13.16
C ILE A 117 -2.85 -1.21 -13.53
N ASP A 118 -2.55 -1.26 -14.82
CA ASP A 118 -1.21 -1.34 -15.37
C ASP A 118 -0.36 -0.11 -15.02
N LEU A 119 -0.93 1.09 -15.11
CA LEU A 119 -0.27 2.30 -14.63
C LEU A 119 0.00 2.24 -13.11
N ALA A 120 -0.93 1.73 -12.31
CA ALA A 120 -0.73 1.62 -10.85
C ALA A 120 0.35 0.57 -10.50
N GLU A 121 0.36 -0.59 -11.17
CA GLU A 121 1.40 -1.62 -11.04
C GLU A 121 2.77 -1.08 -11.51
N ALA A 122 2.83 -0.31 -12.61
CA ALA A 122 4.05 0.37 -13.04
C ALA A 122 4.58 1.35 -11.98
N VAL A 123 3.70 2.14 -11.35
CA VAL A 123 4.06 3.04 -10.24
C VAL A 123 4.53 2.26 -9.00
N GLU A 124 3.92 1.12 -8.68
CA GLU A 124 4.39 0.22 -7.60
C GLU A 124 5.85 -0.20 -7.86
N ALA A 125 6.13 -0.72 -9.06
CA ALA A 125 7.44 -1.22 -9.43
C ALA A 125 8.51 -0.12 -9.45
N GLU A 126 8.22 1.02 -10.08
CA GLU A 126 9.15 2.16 -10.14
C GLU A 126 9.40 2.72 -8.73
N LEU A 127 8.40 2.77 -7.83
CA LEU A 127 8.61 3.24 -6.45
C LEU A 127 9.48 2.30 -5.64
N VAL A 128 9.29 0.98 -5.78
CA VAL A 128 10.16 -0.02 -5.15
C VAL A 128 11.60 0.12 -5.67
N TYR A 129 11.77 0.29 -6.98
CA TYR A 129 13.08 0.51 -7.59
C TYR A 129 13.72 1.82 -7.11
N LEU A 130 12.97 2.91 -7.04
CA LEU A 130 13.48 4.20 -6.55
C LEU A 130 13.93 4.12 -5.09
N VAL A 131 13.18 3.43 -4.21
CA VAL A 131 13.62 3.16 -2.84
C VAL A 131 14.96 2.41 -2.82
N ARG A 132 15.12 1.39 -3.68
CA ARG A 132 16.38 0.66 -3.82
C ARG A 132 17.52 1.56 -4.27
N GLN A 133 17.29 2.42 -5.26
CA GLN A 133 18.29 3.36 -5.77
C GLN A 133 18.72 4.38 -4.70
N LYS A 134 17.78 4.92 -3.94
CA LYS A 134 18.05 5.98 -2.96
C LYS A 134 18.62 5.47 -1.64
N THR A 135 18.21 4.29 -1.19
CA THR A 135 18.60 3.74 0.12
C THR A 135 19.66 2.64 0.04
N GLY A 136 19.93 2.12 -1.16
CA GLY A 136 20.77 0.93 -1.35
C GLY A 136 20.15 -0.35 -0.78
N ARG A 137 18.85 -0.36 -0.44
CA ARG A 137 18.11 -1.50 0.14
C ARG A 137 16.75 -1.67 -0.51
N TRP A 138 16.33 -2.91 -0.71
CA TRP A 138 14.94 -3.20 -1.07
C TRP A 138 14.02 -2.97 0.14
N PRO A 139 12.72 -2.72 -0.05
CA PRO A 139 11.77 -2.77 1.06
C PRO A 139 11.86 -4.13 1.78
N GLU A 140 11.89 -4.10 3.11
CA GLU A 140 12.35 -5.24 3.94
C GLU A 140 11.58 -6.53 3.70
N PHE A 141 10.29 -6.41 3.39
CA PHE A 141 9.39 -7.55 3.22
C PHE A 141 8.80 -7.64 1.81
N GLN A 142 9.38 -6.95 0.82
CA GLN A 142 8.91 -7.07 -0.57
C GLN A 142 9.08 -8.51 -1.05
N ASN A 143 8.01 -9.10 -1.55
CA ASN A 143 7.98 -10.48 -2.02
C ASN A 143 7.43 -10.64 -3.44
N GLU A 144 6.74 -9.63 -3.95
CA GLU A 144 6.13 -9.60 -5.27
C GLU A 144 6.17 -8.16 -5.78
N ILE A 145 6.47 -7.99 -7.07
CA ILE A 145 6.46 -6.71 -7.76
C ILE A 145 5.88 -6.99 -9.15
N HIS A 146 4.85 -6.27 -9.54
CA HIS A 146 4.26 -6.37 -10.87
C HIS A 146 4.94 -5.34 -11.78
N PHE A 147 5.84 -5.81 -12.65
CA PHE A 147 6.49 -4.93 -13.61
C PHE A 147 5.58 -4.71 -14.81
N ASN A 148 5.30 -3.45 -15.11
CA ASN A 148 4.67 -3.05 -16.36
C ASN A 148 5.50 -1.94 -17.01
N ASN A 149 5.78 -2.08 -18.31
CA ASN A 149 6.58 -1.13 -19.08
C ASN A 149 5.72 -0.08 -19.81
N GLU A 150 4.40 -0.23 -19.79
CA GLU A 150 3.47 0.75 -20.34
C GLU A 150 3.44 2.01 -19.46
N GLU A 151 3.25 3.17 -20.09
CA GLU A 151 3.22 4.48 -19.42
C GLU A 151 4.44 4.77 -18.51
N ARG A 152 5.59 4.13 -18.77
CA ARG A 152 6.77 4.19 -17.89
C ARG A 152 7.19 5.59 -17.47
N GLU A 153 7.26 6.54 -18.41
CA GLU A 153 7.67 7.91 -18.09
C GLU A 153 6.67 8.59 -17.14
N ARG A 154 5.38 8.38 -17.37
CA ARG A 154 4.34 8.85 -16.44
C ARG A 154 4.45 8.17 -15.08
N ALA A 155 4.71 6.87 -15.05
CA ALA A 155 4.89 6.13 -13.80
C ALA A 155 6.08 6.66 -12.99
N LYS A 156 7.19 7.00 -13.64
CA LYS A 156 8.35 7.66 -13.01
C LYS A 156 7.99 9.02 -12.41
N GLU A 157 7.31 9.89 -13.17
CA GLU A 157 6.90 11.22 -12.69
C GLU A 157 6.04 11.12 -11.42
N ILE A 158 5.04 10.23 -11.43
CA ILE A 158 4.16 9.98 -10.28
C ILE A 158 4.98 9.42 -9.10
N THR A 159 5.89 8.50 -9.39
CA THR A 159 6.75 7.85 -8.39
C THR A 159 7.66 8.84 -7.68
N GLU A 160 8.27 9.78 -8.41
CA GLU A 160 9.12 10.82 -7.83
C GLU A 160 8.32 11.72 -6.88
N ASP A 161 7.10 12.13 -7.27
CA ASP A 161 6.21 12.89 -6.39
C ASP A 161 5.81 12.08 -5.14
N PHE A 162 5.48 10.79 -5.29
CA PHE A 162 5.15 9.91 -4.16
C PHE A 162 6.33 9.81 -3.19
N TYR A 163 7.53 9.54 -3.71
CA TYR A 163 8.75 9.41 -2.93
C TYR A 163 9.05 10.70 -2.14
N ASN A 164 8.96 11.86 -2.79
CA ASN A 164 9.19 13.17 -2.17
C ASN A 164 8.17 13.50 -1.07
N LYS A 165 6.94 12.94 -1.15
CA LYS A 165 5.90 13.13 -0.14
C LYS A 165 6.04 12.20 1.06
N ILE A 166 6.62 11.01 0.90
CA ILE A 166 6.75 10.01 1.99
C ILE A 166 8.13 9.99 2.66
N MET A 167 9.17 10.52 2.03
CA MET A 167 10.56 10.48 2.53
C MET A 167 11.03 11.83 3.10
N LYS A 168 10.12 12.64 3.64
CA LYS A 168 10.45 13.86 4.39
C LYS A 168 10.82 13.56 5.83
#